data_AF-A0A916BSW1-F1
#
_entry.id   AF-A0A916BSW1-F1
#
_cell.length_a   1.000
_cell.length_b   1.000
_cell.length_c   1.000
_cell.angle_alpha   90.00
_cell.angle_beta   90.00
_cell.angle_gamma   90.00
#
_symmetry.space_group_name_H-M   'P 1'
#
loop_
_entity.id
_entity.type
_entity.pdbx_description
1 polymer ?
#
loop_
_entity_poly.entity_id
_entity_poly.type
_entity_poly.pdbx_seq_one_letter_code
_entity_poly.pdbx_strand_id
1 'polypeptide(L)'
;MTIQVADPQVDDTSTEHPHIVLIPKKDRQQAVIRGTRMPVWIIAGFYKAGDTMDDILMSYPHLSPASVYDAISYYHDHQAEIEAEIAAQRIENALKQTGGVMDERGFIHFPDLRKTK
;
A
#
# COMPACT_ATOMS: atom_id res chain seq x y z
N MET A 1 -18.88 22.74 -19.21
CA MET A 1 -19.52 21.90 -18.19
C MET A 1 -18.45 20.98 -17.65
N THR A 2 -17.75 21.43 -16.60
CA THR A 2 -16.60 20.72 -16.03
C THR A 2 -17.14 19.72 -15.03
N ILE A 3 -16.94 18.43 -15.30
CA ILE A 3 -17.33 17.37 -14.38
C ILE A 3 -16.30 17.37 -13.25
N GLN A 4 -16.69 17.92 -12.11
CA GLN A 4 -15.95 17.79 -10.86
C GLN A 4 -15.99 16.30 -10.49
N VAL A 5 -14.87 15.59 -10.67
CA VAL A 5 -14.69 14.27 -10.06
C VAL A 5 -14.66 14.51 -8.56
N ALA A 6 -15.76 14.17 -7.89
CA ALA A 6 -15.83 14.21 -6.43
C ALA A 6 -14.79 13.21 -5.91
N ASP A 7 -13.79 13.72 -5.20
CA ASP A 7 -12.88 12.89 -4.43
C ASP A 7 -13.74 12.09 -3.45
N PRO A 8 -13.75 10.74 -3.51
CA PRO A 8 -14.54 9.96 -2.58
C PRO A 8 -14.04 10.29 -1.19
N GLN A 9 -14.90 10.90 -0.39
CA GLN A 9 -14.66 11.19 1.02
C GLN A 9 -14.50 9.83 1.70
N VAL A 10 -13.25 9.41 1.87
CA VAL A 10 -12.90 8.24 2.67
C VAL A 10 -12.94 8.74 4.11
N ASP A 11 -13.81 8.18 4.96
CA ASP A 11 -13.84 8.49 6.38
C ASP A 11 -12.46 8.18 6.98
N ASP A 12 -11.62 9.20 7.12
CA ASP A 12 -10.21 9.05 7.48
C ASP A 12 -9.95 9.59 8.88
N THR A 13 -9.21 8.83 9.69
CA THR A 13 -8.81 9.26 11.04
C THR A 13 -7.39 9.82 11.00
N SER A 14 -7.20 11.05 11.50
CA SER A 14 -5.88 11.67 11.60
C SER A 14 -5.00 10.95 12.63
N THR A 15 -3.69 10.94 12.38
CA THR A 15 -2.69 10.36 13.29
C THR A 15 -1.76 11.46 13.83
N GLU A 16 -0.83 11.11 14.73
CA GLU A 16 0.26 12.00 15.18
C GLU A 16 1.23 12.38 14.03
N HIS A 17 1.08 11.71 12.88
CA HIS A 17 1.77 11.97 11.63
C HIS A 17 0.84 12.76 10.70
N PRO A 18 1.04 14.09 10.54
CA PRO A 18 0.08 14.98 9.87
C PRO A 18 -0.30 14.57 8.44
N HIS A 19 0.60 13.89 7.74
CA HIS A 19 0.41 13.42 6.38
C HIS A 19 -0.13 11.99 6.29
N ILE A 20 -0.32 11.29 7.41
CA ILE A 20 -0.82 9.92 7.46
C ILE A 20 -2.21 9.89 8.07
N VAL A 21 -3.12 9.19 7.40
CA VAL A 21 -4.48 8.97 7.84
C VAL A 21 -4.82 7.49 7.81
N LEU A 22 -5.71 7.08 8.71
CA LEU A 22 -6.22 5.73 8.78
C LEU A 22 -7.56 5.64 8.06
N ILE A 23 -7.66 4.76 7.07
CA ILE A 23 -8.92 4.51 6.36
C ILE A 23 -9.49 3.14 6.76
N PRO A 24 -10.82 3.02 6.89
CA PRO A 24 -11.46 1.75 7.21
C PRO A 24 -11.37 0.78 6.02
N LYS A 25 -10.94 -0.44 6.31
CA LYS A 25 -10.98 -1.61 5.43
C LYS A 25 -11.80 -2.70 6.12
N LYS A 26 -12.31 -3.67 5.37
CA LYS A 26 -13.25 -4.72 5.86
C LYS A 26 -13.00 -5.19 7.29
N ASP A 27 -11.76 -5.51 7.62
CA ASP A 27 -11.39 -6.14 8.90
C ASP A 27 -10.33 -5.35 9.70
N ARG A 28 -9.86 -4.19 9.20
CA ARG A 28 -8.79 -3.39 9.83
C ARG A 28 -8.77 -1.96 9.34
N GLN A 29 -8.06 -1.09 10.04
CA GLN A 29 -7.67 0.21 9.50
C GLN A 29 -6.41 0.05 8.65
N GLN A 30 -6.24 0.91 7.65
CA GLN A 30 -5.05 0.95 6.80
C GLN A 30 -4.47 2.36 6.81
N ALA A 31 -3.20 2.48 7.20
CA ALA A 31 -2.46 3.74 7.12
C ALA A 31 -2.16 4.08 5.66
N VAL A 32 -2.58 5.27 5.24
CA VAL A 32 -2.37 5.82 3.89
C VAL A 32 -1.87 7.26 3.96
N ILE A 33 -1.14 7.68 2.93
CA ILE A 33 -0.75 9.08 2.78
C ILE A 33 -2.01 9.90 2.44
N ARG A 34 -2.26 10.94 3.23
CA ARG A 34 -3.39 11.87 3.11
C ARG A 34 -3.49 12.41 1.68
N GLY A 35 -4.72 12.41 1.15
CA GLY A 35 -4.98 12.87 -0.23
C GLY A 35 -4.55 11.89 -1.30
N THR A 36 -4.13 10.68 -0.92
CA THR A 36 -3.78 9.60 -1.86
C THR A 36 -4.42 8.28 -1.41
N ARG A 37 -4.34 7.27 -2.28
CA ARG A 37 -4.60 5.88 -1.90
C ARG A 37 -3.31 5.10 -1.64
N MET A 38 -2.18 5.78 -1.48
CA MET A 38 -0.89 5.13 -1.28
C MET A 38 -0.74 4.68 0.18
N PRO A 39 -0.74 3.37 0.46
CA PRO A 39 -0.56 2.88 1.81
C PRO A 39 0.87 3.03 2.30
N VAL A 40 1.02 3.28 3.60
CA VAL A 40 2.33 3.49 4.24
C VAL A 40 3.26 2.28 4.07
N TRP A 41 2.71 1.06 4.07
CA TRP A 41 3.52 -0.15 3.90
C TRP A 41 4.27 -0.21 2.56
N ILE A 42 3.78 0.47 1.50
CA ILE A 42 4.50 0.54 0.22
C ILE A 42 5.77 1.39 0.38
N ILE A 43 5.65 2.56 1.00
CA ILE A 43 6.80 3.45 1.25
C ILE A 43 7.81 2.78 2.19
N ALA A 44 7.31 2.14 3.25
CA ALA A 44 8.15 1.34 4.14
C ALA A 44 8.85 0.19 3.39
N GLY A 45 8.15 -0.44 2.43
CA GLY A 45 8.72 -1.48 1.57
C GLY A 45 9.90 -0.98 0.73
N PHE A 46 9.75 0.16 0.05
CA PHE A 46 10.84 0.80 -0.72
C PHE A 46 12.02 1.20 0.17
N TYR A 47 11.73 1.84 1.30
CA TYR A 47 12.76 2.19 2.29
C TYR A 47 13.55 0.97 2.76
N LYS A 48 12.88 -0.16 3.03
CA LYS A 48 13.54 -1.42 3.41
C LYS A 48 14.31 -2.07 2.25
N ALA A 49 13.90 -1.86 1.01
CA ALA A 49 14.61 -2.33 -0.18
C ALA A 49 15.90 -1.52 -0.45
N GLY A 50 16.11 -0.42 0.27
CA GLY A 50 17.26 0.46 0.13
C GLY A 50 17.03 1.60 -0.86
N ASP A 51 15.80 1.80 -1.33
CA ASP A 51 15.46 2.93 -2.18
C ASP A 51 15.63 4.23 -1.41
N THR A 52 16.30 5.20 -2.04
CA THR A 52 16.47 6.51 -1.45
C THR A 52 15.19 7.33 -1.56
N MET A 53 15.14 8.41 -0.80
CA MET A 53 14.08 9.39 -0.90
C MET A 53 13.87 9.89 -2.33
N ASP A 54 14.97 10.17 -3.04
CA ASP A 54 14.93 10.66 -4.41
C ASP A 54 14.40 9.60 -5.38
N ASP A 55 14.73 8.32 -5.16
CA ASP A 55 14.21 7.21 -5.98
C ASP A 55 12.69 7.07 -5.83
N ILE A 56 12.19 7.19 -4.60
CA ILE A 56 10.75 7.14 -4.29
C ILE A 56 10.04 8.34 -4.93
N LEU A 57 10.57 9.55 -4.78
CA LEU A 57 9.96 10.76 -5.35
C LEU A 57 10.02 10.79 -6.87
N MET A 58 11.09 10.25 -7.47
CA MET A 58 11.19 10.10 -8.93
C MET A 58 10.14 9.13 -9.46
N SER A 59 9.88 8.04 -8.72
CA SER A 59 8.84 7.06 -9.07
C SER A 59 7.43 7.58 -8.81
N TYR A 60 7.26 8.42 -7.79
CA TYR A 60 5.98 8.97 -7.34
C TYR A 60 6.04 10.50 -7.20
N PRO A 61 6.11 11.24 -8.32
CA PRO A 61 6.35 12.70 -8.31
C PRO A 61 5.18 13.53 -7.77
N HIS A 62 4.03 12.91 -7.54
CA HIS A 62 2.87 13.54 -6.91
C HIS A 62 2.92 13.49 -5.38
N LEU A 63 3.84 12.72 -4.80
CA LEU A 63 4.08 12.72 -3.37
C LEU A 63 4.93 13.93 -2.99
N SER A 64 4.63 14.48 -1.82
CA SER A 64 5.49 15.52 -1.23
C SER A 64 6.62 14.87 -0.44
N PRO A 65 7.81 15.51 -0.38
CA PRO A 65 8.87 15.01 0.49
C PRO A 65 8.43 14.87 1.96
N ALA A 66 7.65 15.83 2.46
CA ALA A 66 7.11 15.77 3.82
C ALA A 66 6.25 14.52 4.06
N SER A 67 5.38 14.16 3.12
CA SER A 67 4.54 12.95 3.27
C SER A 67 5.33 11.65 3.27
N VAL A 68 6.43 11.56 2.52
CA VAL A 68 7.25 10.35 2.48
C VAL A 68 8.08 10.22 3.75
N TYR A 69 8.69 11.31 4.25
CA TYR A 69 9.37 11.30 5.55
C TYR A 69 8.42 10.95 6.69
N ASP A 70 7.21 11.51 6.68
CA ASP A 70 6.21 11.24 7.71
C ASP A 70 5.73 9.78 7.64
N ALA A 71 5.60 9.20 6.44
CA ALA A 71 5.32 7.77 6.26
C ALA A 71 6.45 6.88 6.82
N ILE A 72 7.72 7.26 6.62
CA ILE A 72 8.87 6.54 7.18
C ILE A 72 8.87 6.67 8.72
N SER A 73 8.57 7.85 9.26
CA SER A 73 8.41 8.04 10.70
C SER A 73 7.29 7.17 11.27
N TYR A 74 6.11 7.18 10.63
CA TYR A 74 4.98 6.34 11.02
C TYR A 74 5.36 4.86 11.03
N TYR A 75 6.11 4.41 10.01
CA TYR A 75 6.63 3.05 9.96
C TYR A 75 7.52 2.73 11.17
N HIS A 76 8.42 3.62 11.57
CA HIS A 76 9.29 3.40 12.73
C HIS A 76 8.50 3.30 14.04
N ASP A 77 7.42 4.06 14.18
CA ASP A 77 6.56 4.01 15.37
C ASP A 77 5.62 2.78 15.37
N HIS A 78 5.29 2.24 14.19
CA HIS A 78 4.32 1.14 13.99
C HIS A 78 4.92 -0.08 13.28
N GLN A 79 6.22 -0.36 13.51
CA GLN A 79 6.97 -1.36 12.73
C GLN A 79 6.28 -2.73 12.68
N ALA A 80 5.82 -3.25 13.82
CA ALA A 80 5.22 -4.59 13.87
C ALA A 80 3.98 -4.72 12.98
N GLU A 81 3.11 -3.72 12.96
CA GLU A 81 1.90 -3.69 12.14
C GLU A 81 2.26 -3.61 10.65
N ILE A 82 3.15 -2.67 10.30
CA ILE A 82 3.53 -2.44 8.91
C ILE A 82 4.35 -3.61 8.35
N GLU A 83 5.24 -4.22 9.14
CA GLU A 83 5.97 -5.44 8.76
C GLU A 83 4.99 -6.60 8.45
N ALA A 84 3.95 -6.75 9.27
CA ALA A 84 2.91 -7.75 9.03
C ALA A 84 2.13 -7.45 7.74
N GLU A 85 1.85 -6.18 7.44
CA GLU A 85 1.24 -5.78 6.17
C GLU A 85 2.13 -6.10 4.96
N ILE A 86 3.41 -5.73 5.02
CA ILE A 86 4.39 -6.01 3.97
C ILE A 86 4.46 -7.52 3.73
N ALA A 87 4.55 -8.32 4.79
CA ALA A 87 4.58 -9.77 4.69
C ALA A 87 3.29 -10.32 4.06
N ALA A 88 2.12 -9.83 4.48
CA ALA A 88 0.83 -10.27 3.95
C ALA A 88 0.65 -9.96 2.46
N GLN A 89 1.25 -8.88 1.94
CA GLN A 89 1.15 -8.45 0.54
C GLN A 89 2.20 -9.08 -0.39
N ARG A 90 3.05 -9.99 0.09
CA ARG A 90 4.00 -10.70 -0.77
C ARG A 90 3.29 -11.55 -1.82
N ILE A 91 3.91 -11.65 -3.01
CA ILE A 91 3.41 -12.44 -4.14
C ILE A 91 3.08 -13.87 -3.72
N GLU A 92 3.94 -14.51 -2.94
CA GLU A 92 3.71 -15.88 -2.43
C GLU A 92 2.38 -16.02 -1.68
N ASN A 93 2.01 -15.02 -0.88
CA ASN A 93 0.76 -15.03 -0.13
C ASN A 93 -0.43 -14.73 -1.04
N ALA A 94 -0.29 -13.83 -2.01
CA ALA A 94 -1.30 -13.59 -3.03
C ALA A 94 -1.57 -14.84 -3.90
N LEU A 95 -0.53 -15.58 -4.28
CA LEU A 95 -0.64 -16.82 -5.05
C LEU A 95 -1.34 -17.92 -4.23
N LYS A 96 -0.97 -18.11 -2.96
CA LYS A 96 -1.64 -19.06 -2.05
C LYS A 96 -3.13 -18.76 -1.88
N GLN A 97 -3.51 -17.49 -1.79
CA GLN A 97 -4.91 -17.08 -1.62
C GLN A 97 -5.75 -17.27 -2.89
N THR A 98 -5.14 -17.08 -4.06
CA THR A 98 -5.84 -17.14 -5.36
C THR A 98 -5.76 -18.51 -6.03
N GLY A 99 -4.89 -19.41 -5.52
CA GLY A 99 -4.53 -20.66 -6.20
C GLY A 99 -3.64 -20.46 -7.42
N GLY A 100 -3.10 -19.25 -7.63
CA GLY A 100 -2.24 -18.94 -8.76
C GLY A 100 -0.90 -19.68 -8.70
N VAL A 101 -0.40 -20.12 -9.85
CA VAL A 101 0.90 -20.79 -10.00
C VAL A 101 1.75 -19.97 -10.96
N MET A 102 2.98 -19.65 -10.57
CA MET A 102 3.93 -18.97 -11.45
C MET A 102 4.68 -20.01 -12.28
N ASP A 103 4.71 -19.83 -13.61
CA ASP A 103 5.54 -20.67 -14.49
C ASP A 103 7.01 -20.23 -14.46
N GLU A 104 7.89 -21.04 -15.06
CA GLU A 104 9.34 -20.80 -15.11
C GLU A 104 9.73 -19.49 -15.86
N ARG A 105 8.79 -18.90 -16.60
CA ARG A 105 8.98 -17.64 -17.34
C ARG A 105 8.46 -16.43 -16.56
N GLY A 106 7.95 -16.63 -15.34
CA GLY A 106 7.43 -15.57 -14.47
C GLY A 106 5.98 -15.17 -14.74
N PHE A 107 5.24 -15.92 -15.57
CA PHE A 107 3.81 -15.66 -15.78
C PHE A 107 2.97 -16.33 -14.69
N ILE A 108 2.00 -15.61 -14.14
CA ILE A 108 1.04 -16.15 -13.18
C ILE A 108 -0.13 -16.78 -13.93
N HIS A 109 -0.30 -18.09 -13.73
CA HIS A 109 -1.46 -18.86 -14.20
C HIS A 109 -2.46 -19.01 -13.07
N PHE A 110 -3.69 -18.59 -13.30
CA PHE A 110 -4.78 -18.83 -12.37
C PHE A 110 -5.56 -20.05 -12.87
N PRO A 111 -5.53 -21.19 -12.14
CA PRO A 111 -6.38 -22.32 -12.49
C PRO A 111 -7.85 -21.86 -12.43
N ASP A 112 -8.60 -22.23 -13.46
CA ASP A 112 -9.95 -21.73 -13.72
C ASP A 112 -10.88 -22.02 -12.51
N LEU A 113 -11.26 -20.98 -11.75
CA LEU A 113 -12.14 -21.09 -10.58
C LEU A 113 -13.61 -21.42 -10.96
N ARG A 114 -13.89 -21.73 -12.23
CA ARG A 114 -15.25 -22.02 -12.76
C ARG A 114 -15.66 -23.49 -12.72
N LYS A 115 -15.19 -24.26 -11.74
CA LYS A 115 -15.79 -25.59 -11.47
C LYS A 115 -16.03 -25.84 -9.99
N THR A 116 -17.04 -25.16 -9.46
CA THR A 116 -17.93 -25.75 -8.45
C THR A 116 -19.36 -25.39 -8.81
N LYS A 117 -20.13 -26.43 -9.06
CA LYS A 117 -21.55 -26.49 -9.40
C LYS A 117 -22.41 -26.22 -8.16
#